data_AF-A0A925XKS1-F1
#
_entry.id   AF-A0A925XKS1-F1
#
_cell.length_a   1.000
_cell.length_b   1.000
_cell.length_c   1.000
_cell.angle_alpha   90.00
_cell.angle_beta   90.00
_cell.angle_gamma   90.00
#
_symmetry.space_group_name_H-M   'P 1'
#
loop_
_entity.id
_entity.type
_entity.pdbx_description
1 polymer ?
#
loop_
_entity_poly.entity_id
_entity_poly.type
_entity_poly.pdbx_seq_one_letter_code
_entity_poly.pdbx_strand_id
1 'polypeptide(L)'
;REIDLARRLDRHSIDNHDLPKHHGGQLVLLRDPKTRQLGDEGLRQLAGRLTDPNFRIFAERGEVHLMNRDGYWHGTDPYEVFDRMAADAGVLTAEHAFYLGMELCKARTALTLGKQYTQDEALRWGFLTVDEVSAIQRRRHPAASPDPASS
;
A
#
# COMPACT_ATOMS: atom_id res chain seq x y z
N ARG A 1 25.11 -3.57 -4.39
CA ARG A 1 23.80 -3.32 -5.05
C ARG A 1 23.49 -1.83 -5.17
N GLU A 2 23.40 -1.07 -4.07
CA GLU A 2 23.18 0.39 -4.13
C GLU A 2 24.28 1.13 -4.90
N ILE A 3 25.55 0.88 -4.54
CA ILE A 3 26.73 1.47 -5.21
C ILE A 3 26.76 1.11 -6.70
N ASP A 4 26.40 -0.12 -7.07
CA ASP A 4 26.37 -0.56 -8.46
C ASP A 4 25.27 0.15 -9.26
N LEU A 5 24.11 0.40 -8.64
CA LEU A 5 23.01 1.16 -9.25
C LEU A 5 23.39 2.62 -9.42
N ALA A 6 24.00 3.24 -8.41
CA ALA A 6 24.49 4.61 -8.48
C ALA A 6 25.54 4.76 -9.60
N ARG A 7 26.50 3.82 -9.71
CA ARG A 7 27.52 3.85 -10.77
C ARG A 7 26.93 3.72 -12.18
N ARG A 8 25.92 2.87 -12.37
CA ARG A 8 25.24 2.73 -13.68
C ARG A 8 24.45 3.97 -14.04
N LEU A 9 23.75 4.56 -13.07
CA LEU A 9 23.00 5.79 -13.22
C LEU A 9 23.91 6.95 -13.61
N ASP A 10 25.07 7.07 -12.96
CA ASP A 10 26.07 8.10 -13.22
C ASP A 10 26.71 7.94 -14.61
N ARG A 11 27.12 6.71 -14.96
CA ARG A 11 27.63 6.39 -16.31
C ARG A 11 26.61 6.78 -17.40
N HIS A 12 25.35 6.40 -17.22
CA HIS A 12 24.28 6.74 -18.17
C HIS A 12 24.08 8.26 -18.29
N SER A 13 24.19 9.00 -17.19
CA SER A 13 24.04 10.46 -17.17
C SER A 13 25.20 11.15 -17.88
N ILE A 14 26.43 10.65 -17.71
CA ILE A 14 27.62 11.14 -18.41
C ILE A 14 27.51 10.86 -19.91
N ASP A 15 27.13 9.64 -20.31
CA ASP A 15 27.09 9.23 -21.71
C ASP A 15 25.98 9.95 -22.51
N ASN A 16 24.89 10.36 -21.85
CA ASN A 16 23.74 11.03 -22.49
C ASN A 16 23.64 12.53 -22.19
N HIS A 17 24.59 13.12 -21.44
CA HIS A 17 24.56 14.53 -21.01
C HIS A 17 23.27 14.98 -20.29
N ASP A 18 22.60 14.06 -19.62
CA ASP A 18 21.33 14.29 -18.94
C ASP A 18 21.47 14.09 -17.43
N LEU A 19 20.73 14.87 -16.65
CA LEU A 19 20.73 14.73 -15.18
C LEU A 19 20.05 13.41 -14.76
N PRO A 20 20.54 12.73 -13.71
CA PRO A 20 19.96 11.49 -13.15
C PRO A 20 18.64 11.70 -12.39
N LYS A 21 17.85 12.69 -12.79
CA LYS A 21 16.58 13.10 -12.15
C LYS A 21 15.37 12.31 -12.65
N HIS A 22 15.50 11.56 -13.76
CA HIS A 22 14.40 10.79 -14.37
C HIS A 22 14.69 9.29 -14.55
N HIS A 23 15.91 8.84 -14.27
CA HIS A 23 16.34 7.47 -14.51
C HIS A 23 16.04 6.56 -13.30
N GLY A 24 14.75 6.30 -13.08
CA GLY A 24 14.25 5.20 -12.26
C GLY A 24 14.30 5.43 -10.74
N GLY A 25 13.15 5.29 -10.08
CA GLY A 25 13.02 5.41 -8.62
C GLY A 25 13.71 4.31 -7.80
N GLN A 26 14.72 3.62 -8.33
CA GLN A 26 15.41 2.51 -7.69
C GLN A 26 16.24 2.96 -6.48
N LEU A 27 16.66 4.23 -6.42
CA LEU A 27 17.34 4.82 -5.26
C LEU A 27 16.38 5.61 -4.34
N VAL A 28 15.08 5.66 -4.65
CA VAL A 28 14.08 6.37 -3.85
C VAL A 28 13.58 5.46 -2.72
N LEU A 29 14.35 5.41 -1.63
CA LEU A 29 14.08 4.51 -0.51
C LEU A 29 13.00 5.04 0.43
N LEU A 30 13.11 6.29 0.90
CA LEU A 30 12.31 6.78 2.03
C LEU A 30 11.02 7.50 1.63
N ARG A 31 11.05 8.47 0.70
CA ARG A 31 9.89 9.29 0.34
C ARG A 31 9.66 9.30 -1.17
N ASP A 32 8.42 9.17 -1.60
CA ASP A 32 8.11 9.28 -3.02
C ASP A 32 8.01 10.76 -3.46
N PRO A 33 8.43 11.10 -4.70
CA PRO A 33 8.49 12.50 -5.15
C PRO A 33 7.12 13.17 -5.19
N LYS A 34 6.05 12.42 -5.51
CA LYS A 34 4.68 12.88 -5.52
C LYS A 34 3.73 11.70 -5.32
N THR A 35 2.86 11.79 -4.31
CA THR A 35 1.75 10.85 -4.13
C THR A 35 0.50 11.38 -4.83
N ARG A 36 -0.27 10.47 -5.43
CA ARG A 36 -1.58 10.76 -6.02
C ARG A 36 -2.61 10.77 -4.90
N GLN A 37 -3.50 11.75 -4.94
CA GLN A 37 -4.58 11.91 -3.97
C GLN A 37 -5.90 12.16 -4.68
N LEU A 38 -6.97 11.63 -4.11
CA LEU A 38 -8.34 11.82 -4.59
C LEU A 38 -8.96 13.10 -4.00
N GLY A 39 -8.62 13.42 -2.76
CA GLY A 39 -9.17 14.55 -2.01
C GLY A 39 -10.49 14.20 -1.30
N ASP A 40 -10.90 15.04 -0.34
CA ASP A 40 -12.05 14.72 0.52
C ASP A 40 -13.34 14.53 -0.27
N GLU A 41 -13.58 15.42 -1.24
CA GLU A 41 -14.79 15.37 -2.05
C GLU A 41 -14.81 14.08 -2.87
N GLY A 42 -13.68 13.72 -3.47
CA GLY A 42 -13.55 12.50 -4.24
C GLY A 42 -13.71 11.25 -3.38
N LEU A 43 -13.13 11.22 -2.18
CA LEU A 43 -13.30 10.10 -1.23
C LEU A 43 -14.74 9.96 -0.77
N ARG A 44 -15.43 11.06 -0.43
CA ARG A 44 -16.85 11.03 -0.06
C ARG A 44 -17.74 10.58 -1.21
N GLN A 45 -17.49 11.08 -2.43
CA GLN A 45 -18.22 10.65 -3.62
C GLN A 45 -17.99 9.17 -3.92
N LEU A 46 -16.77 8.67 -3.75
CA LEU A 46 -16.45 7.26 -3.92
C LEU A 46 -17.19 6.41 -2.89
N ALA A 47 -17.09 6.76 -1.60
CA ALA A 47 -17.76 6.07 -0.51
C ALA A 47 -19.28 5.95 -0.77
N GLY A 48 -19.93 7.05 -1.18
CA GLY A 48 -21.37 7.06 -1.47
C GLY A 48 -21.81 6.22 -2.68
N ARG A 49 -20.88 5.69 -3.47
CA ARG A 49 -21.17 4.81 -4.63
C ARG A 49 -20.90 3.33 -4.34
N LEU A 50 -20.34 2.99 -3.18
CA LEU A 50 -20.03 1.61 -2.83
C LEU A 50 -21.30 0.86 -2.44
N THR A 51 -21.58 -0.25 -3.11
CA THR A 51 -22.75 -1.09 -2.86
C THR A 51 -22.38 -2.51 -2.41
N ASP A 52 -21.09 -2.86 -2.50
CA ASP A 52 -20.55 -4.16 -2.15
C ASP A 52 -19.85 -4.13 -0.77
N PRO A 53 -19.74 -5.29 -0.08
CA PRO A 53 -19.14 -5.35 1.24
C PRO A 53 -17.60 -5.28 1.22
N ASN A 54 -16.95 -5.19 0.05
CA ASN A 54 -15.49 -5.23 0.00
C ASN A 54 -14.90 -3.92 0.51
N PHE A 55 -14.02 -4.05 1.49
CA PHE A 55 -13.27 -2.94 2.05
C PHE A 55 -12.28 -2.37 1.05
N ARG A 56 -12.33 -1.05 0.91
CA ARG A 56 -11.39 -0.23 0.15
C ARG A 56 -10.65 0.67 1.13
N ILE A 57 -9.33 0.72 0.97
CA ILE A 57 -8.43 1.47 1.83
C ILE A 57 -7.73 2.54 1.00
N PHE A 58 -7.67 3.75 1.53
CA PHE A 58 -6.87 4.84 0.99
C PHE A 58 -6.01 5.43 2.10
N ALA A 59 -4.88 6.00 1.72
CA ALA A 59 -3.95 6.64 2.64
C ALA A 59 -3.50 7.97 2.03
N GLU A 60 -4.10 9.06 2.48
CA GLU A 60 -3.77 10.39 2.00
C GLU A 60 -3.99 11.43 3.09
N ARG A 61 -3.34 12.59 2.96
CA ARG A 61 -3.57 13.76 3.84
C ARG A 61 -3.41 13.49 5.35
N GLY A 62 -2.59 12.50 5.70
CA GLY A 62 -2.31 12.13 7.09
C GLY A 62 -3.31 11.17 7.71
N GLU A 63 -4.32 10.71 6.95
CA GLU A 63 -5.35 9.80 7.44
C GLU A 63 -5.40 8.51 6.63
N VAL A 64 -5.77 7.44 7.32
CA VAL A 64 -6.21 6.20 6.70
C VAL A 64 -7.72 6.26 6.53
N HIS A 65 -8.19 5.91 5.36
CA HIS A 65 -9.58 5.94 4.95
C HIS A 65 -10.02 4.51 4.62
N LEU A 66 -10.96 3.98 5.39
CA LEU A 66 -11.55 2.65 5.23
C LEU A 66 -13.02 2.79 4.85
N MET A 67 -13.46 2.14 3.77
CA MET A 67 -14.85 2.26 3.30
C MET A 67 -15.35 1.01 2.60
N ASN A 68 -16.64 0.75 2.73
CA ASN A 68 -17.41 -0.23 1.96
C ASN A 68 -18.88 0.26 1.87
N ARG A 69 -19.82 -0.61 1.51
CA ARG A 69 -21.25 -0.24 1.49
C ARG A 69 -21.84 0.11 2.87
N ASP A 70 -21.24 -0.38 3.95
CA ASP A 70 -21.78 -0.27 5.30
C ASP A 70 -21.32 1.03 5.98
N GLY A 71 -20.23 1.64 5.49
CA GLY A 71 -19.78 2.93 6.00
C GLY A 71 -18.47 3.44 5.43
N TYR A 72 -18.07 4.61 5.94
CA TYR A 72 -16.82 5.28 5.64
C TYR A 72 -16.21 5.80 6.95
N TRP A 73 -15.09 5.19 7.33
CA TRP A 73 -14.35 5.47 8.56
C TRP A 73 -12.97 5.98 8.20
N HIS A 74 -12.52 7.07 8.81
CA HIS A 74 -11.18 7.58 8.57
C HIS A 74 -10.58 8.25 9.80
N GLY A 75 -9.27 8.38 9.84
CA GLY A 75 -8.55 9.03 10.92
C GLY A 75 -7.05 8.75 10.89
N THR A 76 -6.33 9.32 11.85
CA THR A 76 -4.87 9.22 11.93
C THR A 76 -4.39 7.94 12.60
N ASP A 77 -5.21 7.33 13.46
CA ASP A 77 -4.91 6.05 14.11
C ASP A 77 -5.71 4.91 13.47
N PRO A 78 -5.06 3.94 12.81
CA PRO A 78 -5.76 2.81 12.21
C PRO A 78 -6.47 1.91 13.23
N TYR A 79 -6.03 1.89 14.50
CA TYR A 79 -6.77 1.14 15.54
C TYR A 79 -8.14 1.75 15.78
N GLU A 80 -8.23 3.07 15.96
CA GLU A 80 -9.52 3.76 16.12
C GLU A 80 -10.41 3.62 14.88
N VAL A 81 -9.82 3.66 13.68
CA VAL A 81 -10.57 3.44 12.43
C VAL A 81 -11.14 2.03 12.39
N PHE A 82 -10.35 1.02 12.77
CA PHE A 82 -10.80 -0.36 12.84
C PHE A 82 -11.90 -0.55 13.89
N ASP A 83 -11.74 0.00 15.09
CA ASP A 83 -12.72 -0.14 16.17
C ASP A 83 -14.08 0.47 15.81
N ARG A 84 -14.07 1.66 15.18
CA ARG A 84 -15.30 2.28 14.67
C ARG A 84 -15.96 1.45 13.57
N MET A 85 -15.16 0.93 12.64
CA MET A 85 -15.69 0.04 11.60
C MET A 85 -16.27 -1.24 12.18
N ALA A 86 -15.60 -1.87 13.14
CA ALA A 86 -16.08 -3.10 13.78
C ALA A 86 -17.36 -2.87 14.59
N ALA A 87 -17.53 -1.69 15.19
CA ALA A 87 -18.76 -1.29 15.88
C ALA A 87 -19.94 -1.14 14.91
N ASP A 88 -19.72 -0.60 13.71
CA ASP A 88 -20.78 -0.34 12.73
C ASP A 88 -21.08 -1.55 11.82
N ALA A 89 -20.04 -2.23 11.31
CA ALA A 89 -20.15 -3.34 10.35
C ALA A 89 -20.26 -4.74 11.02
N GLY A 90 -20.00 -4.83 12.32
CA GLY A 90 -20.07 -6.07 13.10
C GLY A 90 -18.81 -6.92 13.06
N VAL A 91 -18.93 -8.17 13.54
CA VAL A 91 -17.78 -9.06 13.74
C VAL A 91 -17.25 -9.61 12.43
N LEU A 92 -15.97 -9.35 12.17
CA LEU A 92 -15.23 -9.89 11.04
C LEU A 92 -14.75 -11.32 11.31
N THR A 93 -14.58 -12.11 10.25
CA THR A 93 -13.83 -13.36 10.36
C THR A 93 -12.35 -13.07 10.65
N ALA A 94 -11.65 -14.01 11.30
CA ALA A 94 -10.22 -13.87 11.60
C ALA A 94 -9.37 -13.54 10.36
N GLU A 95 -9.72 -14.12 9.21
CA GLU A 95 -9.05 -13.85 7.94
C GLU A 95 -9.24 -12.41 7.42
N HIS A 96 -10.43 -11.82 7.61
CA HIS A 96 -10.70 -10.45 7.21
C HIS A 96 -10.05 -9.46 8.19
N ALA A 97 -10.10 -9.75 9.49
CA ALA A 97 -9.43 -8.95 10.51
C ALA A 97 -7.90 -8.92 10.29
N PHE A 98 -7.28 -10.07 10.00
CA PHE A 98 -5.86 -10.14 9.69
C PHE A 98 -5.51 -9.34 8.42
N TYR A 99 -6.28 -9.49 7.34
CA TYR A 99 -6.08 -8.75 6.11
C TYR A 99 -6.16 -7.23 6.34
N LEU A 100 -7.22 -6.77 7.01
CA LEU A 100 -7.38 -5.35 7.33
C LEU A 100 -6.24 -4.85 8.20
N GLY A 101 -5.83 -5.58 9.24
CA GLY A 101 -4.71 -5.20 10.08
C GLY A 101 -3.41 -5.00 9.29
N MET A 102 -3.09 -5.91 8.37
CA MET A 102 -1.92 -5.81 7.49
C MET A 102 -1.99 -4.58 6.59
N GLU A 103 -3.11 -4.36 5.90
CA GLU A 103 -3.27 -3.24 4.99
C GLU A 103 -3.31 -1.88 5.72
N LEU A 104 -3.97 -1.80 6.88
CA LEU A 104 -4.02 -0.60 7.72
C LEU A 104 -2.62 -0.23 8.26
N CYS A 105 -1.83 -1.22 8.66
CA CYS A 105 -0.43 -1.01 9.06
C CYS A 105 0.42 -0.50 7.89
N LYS A 106 0.24 -1.09 6.69
CA LYS A 106 0.93 -0.66 5.46
C LYS A 106 0.54 0.77 5.06
N ALA A 107 -0.75 1.11 5.14
CA ALA A 107 -1.27 2.46 4.90
C ALA A 107 -0.66 3.49 5.87
N ARG A 108 -0.64 3.20 7.17
CA ARG A 108 0.00 4.06 8.19
C ARG A 108 1.49 4.24 7.93
N THR A 109 2.18 3.16 7.55
CA THR A 109 3.61 3.18 7.22
C THR A 109 3.85 4.08 6.00
N ALA A 110 2.99 3.98 4.99
CA ALA A 110 3.07 4.83 3.80
C ALA A 110 2.88 6.31 4.12
N LEU A 111 1.89 6.65 4.96
CA LEU A 111 1.68 8.03 5.43
C LEU A 111 2.90 8.57 6.17
N THR A 112 3.44 7.78 7.11
CA THR A 112 4.59 8.14 7.94
C THR A 112 5.81 8.50 7.09
N LEU A 113 6.03 7.74 6.01
CA LEU A 113 7.21 7.88 5.16
C LEU A 113 6.95 8.73 3.91
N GLY A 114 5.71 9.18 3.68
CA GLY A 114 5.33 9.88 2.46
C GLY A 114 5.47 9.00 1.21
N LYS A 115 5.09 7.73 1.31
CA LYS A 115 5.04 6.75 0.21
C LYS A 115 3.66 6.69 -0.41
N GLN A 116 3.59 6.33 -1.69
CA GLN A 116 2.33 5.94 -2.31
C GLN A 116 1.88 4.60 -1.76
N TYR A 117 0.74 4.59 -1.08
CA TYR A 117 0.01 3.37 -0.78
C TYR A 117 -0.88 3.00 -1.97
N THR A 118 -0.84 1.73 -2.36
CA THR A 118 -1.86 1.08 -3.18
C THR A 118 -2.23 -0.23 -2.47
N GLN A 119 -3.52 -0.46 -2.29
CA GLN A 119 -4.02 -1.69 -1.65
C GLN A 119 -3.59 -2.91 -2.45
N ASP A 120 -3.19 -3.98 -1.75
CA ASP A 120 -2.70 -5.24 -2.37
C ASP A 120 -1.45 -5.08 -3.27
N GLU A 121 -0.74 -3.94 -3.19
CA GLU A 121 0.60 -3.77 -3.79
C GLU A 121 1.67 -3.44 -2.73
N ALA A 122 2.91 -3.81 -3.03
CA ALA A 122 4.04 -3.57 -2.16
C ALA A 122 4.37 -2.08 -2.09
N LEU A 123 4.77 -1.61 -0.91
CA LEU A 123 5.38 -0.29 -0.80
C LEU A 123 6.69 -0.26 -1.60
N ARG A 124 6.89 0.82 -2.35
CA ARG A 124 8.06 0.99 -3.20
C ARG A 124 9.25 1.48 -2.39
N TRP A 125 10.24 0.61 -2.24
CA TRP A 125 11.50 0.85 -1.54
C TRP A 125 12.68 0.91 -2.52
N GLY A 126 12.44 1.33 -3.76
CA GLY A 126 13.46 1.28 -4.82
C GLY A 126 13.98 -0.15 -5.02
N PHE A 127 15.29 -0.34 -4.98
CA PHE A 127 15.92 -1.66 -5.16
C PHE A 127 15.68 -2.66 -4.01
N LEU A 128 15.17 -2.19 -2.87
CA LEU A 128 14.77 -3.02 -1.73
C LEU A 128 13.31 -3.49 -1.82
N THR A 129 12.57 -3.07 -2.86
CA THR A 129 11.19 -3.52 -3.04
C THR A 129 11.15 -5.04 -3.22
N VAL A 130 10.32 -5.69 -2.42
CA VAL A 130 9.99 -7.11 -2.58
C VAL A 130 8.55 -7.16 -3.09
N ASP A 131 8.34 -7.81 -4.23
CA ASP A 131 7.01 -7.94 -4.79
C ASP A 131 6.12 -8.74 -3.84
N GLU A 132 4.91 -8.24 -3.61
CA GLU A 132 3.90 -8.96 -2.86
C GLU A 132 2.87 -9.57 -3.83
N VAL A 133 2.47 -10.80 -3.54
CA VAL A 133 1.26 -11.38 -4.15
C VAL A 133 0.07 -10.77 -3.41
N SER A 134 -1.02 -10.40 -4.09
CA SER A 134 -2.22 -9.88 -3.37
C SER A 134 -2.83 -10.94 -2.46
N ALA A 135 -3.54 -10.53 -1.40
CA ALA A 135 -4.23 -11.49 -0.53
C ALA A 135 -5.28 -12.29 -1.29
N ILE A 136 -5.96 -11.64 -2.25
CA ILE A 136 -6.95 -12.26 -3.14
C ILE A 136 -6.29 -13.35 -4.00
N GLN A 137 -5.14 -13.07 -4.61
CA GLN A 137 -4.41 -14.05 -5.42
C GLN A 137 -3.95 -15.25 -4.59
N ARG A 138 -3.41 -15.00 -3.38
CA ARG A 138 -2.98 -16.09 -2.47
C ARG A 138 -4.12 -17.04 -2.11
N ARG A 139 -5.34 -16.52 -1.96
CA ARG A 139 -6.52 -17.34 -1.61
C ARG A 139 -7.15 -18.04 -2.81
N ARG A 140 -7.03 -17.48 -4.02
CA ARG A 140 -7.45 -18.15 -5.27
C ARG A 140 -6.51 -19.28 -5.68
N HIS A 141 -5.23 -19.15 -5.36
CA HIS A 141 -4.21 -20.17 -5.59
C HIS A 141 -3.45 -20.42 -4.29
N PRO A 142 -3.98 -21.25 -3.37
CA PRO A 142 -3.18 -21.71 -2.25
C PRO A 142 -1.96 -22.41 -2.84
N ALA A 143 -0.78 -21.83 -2.65
CA ALA A 143 0.46 -22.46 -3.08
C ALA A 143 0.49 -23.88 -2.48
N ALA A 144 0.79 -24.89 -3.30
CA ALA A 144 1.13 -26.20 -2.77
C ALA A 144 2.23 -25.98 -1.73
N SER A 145 1.97 -26.38 -0.49
CA SER A 145 2.89 -26.24 0.63
C SER A 145 4.30 -26.68 0.20
N PRO A 146 5.37 -25.92 0.48
CA PRO A 146 6.71 -26.40 0.21
C PRO A 146 6.92 -27.69 1.03
N ASP A 147 7.24 -28.76 0.32
CA ASP A 147 7.46 -30.09 0.87
C ASP A 147 8.55 -30.00 1.97
N PRO A 148 8.30 -30.44 3.21
CA PRO A 148 9.27 -30.32 4.31
C PRO A 148 10.51 -31.22 4.17
N ALA A 149 10.67 -31.93 3.04
CA ALA A 149 11.77 -32.86 2.80
C ALA A 149 12.69 -32.36 1.67
N SER A 150 13.51 -31.36 1.96
CA SER A 150 14.73 -31.05 1.22
C SER A 150 15.70 -30.27 2.11
N SER A 151 16.36 -30.98 3.02
CA SER A 151 17.59 -30.58 3.72
C SER A 151 18.47 -31.81 3.85
#